data_AF-A0A538UDX5-F1
#
_entry.id   AF-A0A538UDX5-F1
#
_cell.length_a   1.000
_cell.length_b   1.000
_cell.length_c   1.000
_cell.angle_alpha   90.00
_cell.angle_beta   90.00
_cell.angle_gamma   90.00
#
_symmetry.space_group_name_H-M   'P 1'
#
loop_
_entity.id
_entity.type
_entity.pdbx_description
1 polymer ?
#
loop_
_entity_poly.entity_id
_entity_poly.type
_entity_poly.pdbx_seq_one_letter_code
_entity_poly.pdbx_strand_id
1 'polypeptide(L)'
;MSARSEARVVSGLRRVLAAALVLAALVAATVALGAKAAAPPKRVAPAATYPAGPGQAIAERACLFCHSPMLATQQAKDSTGWEKTLGQMEKWGAPVNGAEHDTLRQYLLARFGPRVPPAAAAPGTPAK
;
A
#
# COMPACT_ATOMS: atom_id res chain seq x y z
N MET A 1 0.43 -71.04 27.27
CA MET A 1 -0.43 -69.84 27.23
C MET A 1 0.34 -68.53 26.97
N SER A 2 1.70 -68.50 26.95
CA SER A 2 2.52 -67.28 26.71
C SER A 2 2.49 -66.70 25.29
N ALA A 3 2.58 -67.50 24.23
CA ALA A 3 2.73 -66.95 22.86
C ALA A 3 1.54 -66.10 22.38
N ARG A 4 0.35 -66.32 22.95
CA ARG A 4 -0.86 -65.55 22.62
C ARG A 4 -0.97 -64.22 23.38
N SER A 5 -0.24 -64.01 24.49
CA SER A 5 -0.18 -62.70 25.15
C SER A 5 0.80 -61.78 24.44
N GLU A 6 1.95 -62.29 24.02
CA GLU A 6 3.01 -61.53 23.34
C GLU A 6 2.56 -60.99 21.97
N ALA A 7 1.84 -61.80 21.18
CA ALA A 7 1.28 -61.37 19.91
C ALA A 7 0.22 -60.26 20.05
N ARG A 8 -0.53 -60.26 21.17
CA ARG A 8 -1.54 -59.21 21.46
C ARG A 8 -0.89 -57.89 21.87
N VAL A 9 0.23 -57.95 22.62
CA VAL A 9 1.02 -56.76 23.00
C VAL A 9 1.70 -56.12 21.79
N VAL A 10 2.32 -56.92 20.92
CA VAL A 10 2.97 -56.43 19.68
C VAL A 10 1.96 -55.81 18.70
N SER A 11 0.76 -56.41 18.58
CA SER A 11 -0.32 -55.87 17.74
C SER A 11 -0.90 -54.56 18.29
N GLY A 12 -1.00 -54.42 19.61
CA GLY A 12 -1.44 -53.19 20.27
C GLY A 12 -0.45 -52.02 20.07
N LEU A 13 0.84 -52.27 20.26
CA LEU A 13 1.89 -51.24 20.11
C LEU A 13 2.00 -50.75 18.66
N ARG A 14 1.88 -51.65 17.67
CA ARG A 14 1.86 -51.29 16.24
C ARG A 14 0.67 -50.40 15.86
N ARG A 15 -0.50 -50.64 16.44
CA ARG A 15 -1.71 -49.82 16.22
C ARG A 15 -1.58 -48.42 16.82
N VAL A 16 -1.00 -48.30 18.01
CA VAL A 16 -0.76 -47.01 18.68
C VAL A 16 0.28 -46.18 17.91
N LEU A 17 1.37 -46.80 17.45
CA LEU A 17 2.40 -46.12 16.65
C LEU A 17 1.86 -45.67 15.28
N ALA A 18 1.07 -46.50 14.60
CA ALA A 18 0.43 -46.13 13.34
C ALA A 18 -0.57 -44.97 13.51
N ALA A 19 -1.37 -44.98 14.57
CA ALA A 19 -2.30 -43.88 14.87
C ALA A 19 -1.57 -42.56 15.19
N ALA A 20 -0.47 -42.62 15.94
CA ALA A 20 0.37 -41.46 16.26
C ALA A 20 1.03 -40.86 15.00
N LEU A 21 1.51 -41.70 14.07
CA LEU A 21 2.09 -41.25 12.80
C LEU A 21 1.05 -40.61 11.87
N VAL A 22 -0.18 -41.15 11.81
CA VAL A 22 -1.28 -40.57 11.02
C VAL A 22 -1.73 -39.22 11.59
N LEU A 23 -1.82 -39.09 12.92
CA LEU A 23 -2.12 -37.82 13.58
C LEU A 23 -1.03 -36.77 13.35
N ALA A 24 0.24 -37.14 13.43
CA ALA A 24 1.35 -36.23 13.14
C ALA A 24 1.35 -35.76 11.67
N ALA A 25 1.05 -36.65 10.73
CA ALA A 25 0.94 -36.31 9.31
C ALA A 25 -0.23 -35.36 9.01
N LEU A 26 -1.38 -35.53 9.70
CA LEU A 26 -2.55 -34.65 9.55
C LEU A 26 -2.31 -33.24 10.12
N VAL A 27 -1.55 -33.11 11.21
CA VAL A 27 -1.17 -31.80 11.79
C VAL A 27 -0.16 -31.06 10.90
N ALA A 28 0.76 -31.76 10.24
CA ALA A 28 1.73 -31.14 9.33
C ALA A 28 1.08 -30.58 8.04
N ALA A 29 -0.04 -31.16 7.60
CA ALA A 29 -0.71 -30.77 6.35
C ALA A 29 -1.51 -29.45 6.44
N THR A 30 -1.84 -28.95 7.63
CA THR A 30 -2.67 -27.72 7.79
C THR A 30 -1.87 -26.42 7.84
N VAL A 31 -0.54 -26.48 8.04
CA VAL A 31 0.33 -25.28 8.14
C VAL A 31 0.79 -24.76 6.78
N ALA A 32 0.78 -25.59 5.73
CA ALA A 32 1.43 -25.26 4.45
C ALA A 32 0.57 -24.47 3.44
N LEU A 33 -0.74 -24.30 3.67
CA LEU A 33 -1.65 -23.76 2.64
C LEU A 33 -2.03 -22.26 2.81
N GLY A 34 -1.56 -21.59 3.86
CA GLY A 34 -2.13 -20.32 4.32
C GLY A 34 -1.46 -19.01 3.89
N ALA A 35 -0.27 -19.02 3.26
CA ALA A 35 0.49 -17.78 3.06
C ALA A 35 0.91 -17.56 1.61
N LYS A 36 -0.03 -17.16 0.74
CA LYS A 36 0.33 -16.33 -0.41
C LYS A 36 0.59 -14.93 0.12
N ALA A 37 1.82 -14.66 0.53
CA ALA A 37 2.25 -13.32 0.90
C ALA A 37 1.97 -12.38 -0.29
N ALA A 38 1.02 -11.46 -0.12
CA ALA A 38 0.85 -10.36 -1.06
C ALA A 38 2.18 -9.62 -1.12
N ALA A 39 2.73 -9.48 -2.33
CA ALA A 39 3.96 -8.72 -2.52
C ALA A 39 3.74 -7.32 -1.94
N PRO A 40 4.68 -6.79 -1.13
CA PRO A 40 4.55 -5.45 -0.60
C PRO A 40 4.36 -4.48 -1.77
N PRO A 41 3.49 -3.46 -1.65
CA PRO A 41 3.29 -2.49 -2.72
C PRO A 41 4.65 -1.93 -3.13
N LYS A 42 4.95 -1.95 -4.44
CA LYS A 42 6.19 -1.36 -4.95
C LYS A 42 6.24 0.09 -4.51
N ARG A 43 7.17 0.42 -3.62
CA ARG A 43 7.43 1.80 -3.22
C ARG A 43 8.01 2.49 -4.44
N VAL A 44 7.22 3.34 -5.09
CA VAL A 44 7.75 4.26 -6.11
C VAL A 44 8.69 5.20 -5.37
N ALA A 45 9.97 5.15 -5.71
CA ALA A 45 10.95 6.07 -5.16
C ALA A 45 10.52 7.52 -5.50
N PRO A 46 10.70 8.48 -4.59
CA PRO A 46 10.45 9.88 -4.88
C PRO A 46 11.20 10.28 -6.15
N ALA A 47 10.48 10.78 -7.16
CA ALA A 47 11.12 11.17 -8.40
C ALA A 47 12.05 12.37 -8.15
N ALA A 48 13.28 12.29 -8.67
CA ALA A 48 14.26 13.38 -8.65
C ALA A 48 13.85 14.54 -9.58
N THR A 49 12.86 14.32 -10.43
CA THR A 49 12.29 15.28 -11.38
C THR A 49 10.77 15.19 -11.38
N TYR A 50 10.12 16.19 -11.96
CA TYR A 50 8.67 16.14 -12.18
C TYR A 50 8.35 15.25 -13.41
N PRO A 51 7.34 14.35 -13.33
CA PRO A 51 6.90 13.55 -14.47
C PRO A 51 6.44 14.40 -15.67
N ALA A 52 6.48 13.84 -16.88
CA ALA A 52 6.00 14.57 -18.05
C ALA A 52 4.49 14.91 -17.94
N GLY A 53 4.10 16.11 -18.37
CA GLY A 53 2.68 16.48 -18.51
C GLY A 53 2.40 17.99 -18.57
N PRO A 54 1.17 18.39 -18.91
CA PRO A 54 0.75 19.79 -18.87
C PRO A 54 0.91 20.32 -17.44
N GLY A 55 1.74 21.35 -17.24
CA GLY A 55 2.06 21.90 -15.93
C GLY A 55 3.42 21.47 -15.35
N GLN A 56 4.13 20.50 -15.96
CA GLN A 56 5.48 20.11 -15.55
C GLN A 56 6.45 21.31 -15.59
N ALA A 57 6.49 22.05 -16.70
CA ALA A 57 7.40 23.19 -16.86
C ALA A 57 7.12 24.30 -15.83
N ILE A 58 5.85 24.49 -15.45
CA ILE A 58 5.47 25.41 -14.38
C ILE A 58 6.03 24.91 -13.04
N ALA A 59 5.85 23.61 -12.72
CA ALA A 59 6.36 23.00 -11.50
C ALA A 59 7.90 23.09 -11.40
N GLU A 60 8.61 22.80 -12.48
CA GLU A 60 10.07 22.88 -12.55
C GLU A 60 10.57 24.31 -12.33
N ARG A 61 9.94 25.29 -12.97
CA ARG A 61 10.31 26.70 -12.83
C ARG A 61 9.96 27.28 -11.46
N ALA A 62 8.76 27.00 -10.94
CA ALA A 62 8.21 27.68 -9.78
C ALA A 62 8.48 26.97 -8.45
N CYS A 63 8.41 25.63 -8.41
CA CYS A 63 8.56 24.88 -7.16
C CYS A 63 10.03 24.62 -6.80
N LEU A 64 10.92 24.56 -7.80
CA LEU A 64 12.34 24.32 -7.57
C LEU A 64 13.13 25.56 -7.18
N PHE A 65 12.46 26.71 -7.08
CA PHE A 65 13.06 27.96 -6.65
C PHE A 65 13.61 27.90 -5.22
N CYS A 66 12.94 27.14 -4.33
CA CYS A 66 13.31 27.07 -2.90
C CYS A 66 13.65 25.65 -2.40
N HIS A 67 13.14 24.60 -3.03
CA HIS A 67 13.28 23.24 -2.51
C HIS A 67 13.32 22.17 -3.62
N SER A 68 13.81 20.99 -3.25
CA SER A 68 13.82 19.81 -4.12
C SER A 68 12.40 19.38 -4.55
N PRO A 69 12.23 18.76 -5.74
CA PRO A 69 10.93 18.21 -6.16
C PRO A 69 10.42 17.10 -5.24
N MET A 70 11.32 16.47 -4.47
CA MET A 70 10.98 15.38 -3.55
C MET A 70 9.85 15.74 -2.58
N LEU A 71 9.77 17.00 -2.13
CA LEU A 71 8.71 17.42 -1.20
C LEU A 71 7.32 17.31 -1.83
N ALA A 72 7.19 17.58 -3.13
CA ALA A 72 5.94 17.46 -3.87
C ALA A 72 5.69 16.01 -4.33
N THR A 73 6.71 15.32 -4.87
CA THR A 73 6.54 13.98 -5.48
C THR A 73 6.23 12.89 -4.46
N GLN A 74 6.48 13.12 -3.17
CA GLN A 74 6.14 12.20 -2.08
C GLN A 74 4.70 12.31 -1.57
N GLN A 75 4.00 13.38 -1.96
CA GLN A 75 2.65 13.65 -1.51
C GLN A 75 1.64 12.78 -2.26
N ALA A 76 0.47 12.64 -1.64
CA ALA A 76 -0.70 12.01 -2.22
C ALA A 76 -1.92 12.79 -1.74
N LYS A 77 -2.14 13.98 -2.32
CA LYS A 77 -3.16 14.94 -1.87
C LYS A 77 -4.31 14.97 -2.88
N ASP A 78 -5.51 15.25 -2.38
CA ASP A 78 -6.65 15.60 -3.22
C ASP A 78 -6.54 17.04 -3.74
N SER A 79 -7.52 17.49 -4.53
CA SER A 79 -7.53 18.83 -5.12
C SER A 79 -7.43 19.92 -4.05
N THR A 80 -8.20 19.80 -2.96
CA THR A 80 -8.20 20.75 -1.84
C THR A 80 -6.86 20.80 -1.12
N GLY A 81 -6.21 19.65 -0.94
CA GLY A 81 -4.87 19.57 -0.34
C GLY A 81 -3.80 20.22 -1.21
N TRP A 82 -3.91 20.10 -2.54
CA TRP A 82 -3.02 20.76 -3.49
C TRP A 82 -3.25 22.27 -3.55
N GLU A 83 -4.51 22.72 -3.56
CA GLU A 83 -4.88 24.14 -3.49
C GLU A 83 -4.22 24.83 -2.29
N LYS A 84 -4.37 24.26 -1.09
CA LYS A 84 -3.74 24.79 0.13
C LYS A 84 -2.21 24.84 0.03
N THR A 85 -1.62 23.85 -0.62
CA THR A 85 -0.16 23.78 -0.80
C THR A 85 0.30 24.90 -1.74
N LEU A 86 -0.36 25.08 -2.87
CA LEU A 86 -0.03 26.13 -3.85
C LEU A 86 -0.21 27.52 -3.27
N GLY A 87 -1.35 27.80 -2.63
CA GLY A 87 -1.56 29.09 -1.96
C GLY A 87 -0.50 29.38 -0.88
N GLN A 88 -0.03 28.35 -0.17
CA GLN A 88 1.06 28.51 0.79
C GLN A 88 2.41 28.81 0.12
N MET A 89 2.71 28.16 -1.01
CA MET A 89 3.94 28.42 -1.76
C MET A 89 3.94 29.82 -2.38
N GLU A 90 2.81 30.25 -2.95
CA GLU A 90 2.62 31.60 -3.48
C GLU A 90 2.79 32.66 -2.39
N LYS A 91 2.20 32.43 -1.20
CA LYS A 91 2.39 33.29 -0.03
C LYS A 91 3.86 33.36 0.42
N TRP A 92 4.65 32.31 0.18
CA TRP A 92 6.09 32.28 0.44
C TRP A 92 6.94 32.80 -0.73
N GLY A 93 6.31 33.27 -1.81
CA GLY A 93 6.99 33.90 -2.94
C GLY A 93 7.25 32.99 -4.14
N ALA A 94 6.59 31.82 -4.23
CA ALA A 94 6.68 31.00 -5.42
C ALA A 94 6.11 31.77 -6.65
N PRO A 95 6.84 31.83 -7.77
CA PRO A 95 6.45 32.63 -8.93
C PRO A 95 5.43 31.88 -9.81
N VAL A 96 4.22 31.73 -9.28
CA VAL A 96 3.05 31.16 -9.96
C VAL A 96 2.03 32.28 -10.18
N ASN A 97 1.61 32.50 -11.43
CA ASN A 97 0.55 33.46 -11.73
C ASN A 97 -0.84 32.78 -11.70
N GLY A 98 -1.92 33.57 -11.70
CA GLY A 98 -3.28 33.04 -11.57
C GLY A 98 -3.70 32.05 -12.67
N ALA A 99 -3.24 32.23 -13.92
CA ALA A 99 -3.52 31.28 -15.00
C ALA A 99 -2.72 29.97 -14.85
N GLU A 100 -1.53 30.06 -14.28
CA GLU A 100 -0.65 28.92 -14.00
C GLU A 100 -1.11 28.11 -12.80
N HIS A 101 -1.72 28.74 -11.79
CA HIS A 101 -2.17 28.09 -10.57
C HIS A 101 -3.06 26.89 -10.88
N ASP A 102 -4.14 27.11 -11.62
CA ASP A 102 -5.11 26.05 -11.94
C ASP A 102 -4.47 24.91 -12.75
N THR A 103 -3.62 25.26 -13.71
CA THR A 103 -2.87 24.29 -14.51
C THR A 103 -1.94 23.45 -13.63
N LEU A 104 -1.23 24.09 -12.71
CA LEU A 104 -0.31 23.43 -11.79
C LEU A 104 -1.06 22.55 -10.78
N ARG A 105 -2.22 23.00 -10.28
CA ARG A 105 -3.08 22.21 -9.39
C ARG A 105 -3.57 20.93 -10.07
N GLN A 106 -4.07 21.05 -11.30
CA GLN A 106 -4.51 19.89 -12.10
C GLN A 106 -3.36 18.92 -12.37
N TYR A 107 -2.18 19.44 -12.70
CA TYR A 107 -0.98 18.64 -12.90
C TYR A 107 -0.60 17.85 -11.64
N LEU A 108 -0.53 18.52 -10.49
CA LEU A 108 -0.17 17.89 -9.21
C LEU A 108 -1.22 16.86 -8.80
N LEU A 109 -2.50 17.13 -9.02
CA LEU A 109 -3.58 16.17 -8.77
C LEU A 109 -3.47 14.93 -9.67
N ALA A 110 -3.22 15.12 -10.97
CA ALA A 110 -3.14 14.03 -11.94
C ALA A 110 -1.91 13.12 -11.71
N ARG A 111 -0.80 13.67 -11.19
CA ARG A 111 0.45 12.93 -10.96
C ARG A 111 0.62 12.43 -9.52
N PHE A 112 0.10 13.18 -8.55
CA PHE A 112 0.34 12.99 -7.12
C PHE A 112 -0.97 13.07 -6.31
N GLY A 113 -2.05 12.57 -6.91
CA GLY A 113 -3.36 12.41 -6.28
C GLY A 113 -3.36 11.40 -5.12
N PRO A 114 -4.51 11.19 -4.45
CA PRO A 114 -4.63 10.21 -3.38
C PRO A 114 -4.23 8.79 -3.83
N ARG A 115 -3.41 8.11 -3.01
CA ARG A 115 -2.90 6.75 -3.30
C ARG A 115 -3.89 5.62 -3.01
N VAL A 116 -4.98 5.94 -2.32
CA VAL A 116 -6.12 5.03 -2.11
C VAL A 116 -7.24 5.51 -3.04
N PRO A 117 -7.93 4.62 -3.77
CA PRO A 117 -9.15 5.01 -4.49
C PRO A 117 -10.08 5.76 -3.54
N PRO A 118 -10.81 6.79 -3.98
CA PRO A 118 -11.78 7.51 -3.15
C PRO A 118 -12.91 6.56 -2.72
N ALA A 119 -12.66 5.79 -1.66
CA ALA A 119 -13.55 4.85 -1.01
C ALA A 119 -13.50 5.10 0.50
N ALA A 120 -13.76 6.35 0.89
CA ALA A 120 -14.17 6.74 2.23
C ALA A 120 -14.93 8.08 2.23
N ALA A 121 -15.49 8.50 1.09
CA ALA A 121 -16.63 9.40 1.11
C ALA A 121 -17.84 8.54 1.47
N ALA A 122 -18.04 8.33 2.78
CA ALA A 122 -19.21 7.65 3.29
C ALA A 122 -20.47 8.36 2.74
N PRO A 123 -21.52 7.62 2.33
CA PRO A 123 -22.80 8.25 2.04
C PRO A 123 -23.29 8.95 3.32
N GLY A 124 -23.36 10.28 3.26
CA GLY A 124 -23.94 11.08 4.31
C GLY A 124 -25.38 10.66 4.53
N THR A 125 -25.71 10.28 5.75
CA THR A 125 -27.10 10.06 6.17
C THR A 125 -27.87 11.38 5.96
N PRO A 126 -29.05 11.39 5.32
CA PRO A 126 -29.88 12.58 5.26
C PRO A 126 -30.33 12.95 6.68
N ALA A 127 -30.07 14.20 7.07
CA ALA A 127 -30.58 14.77 8.30
C ALA A 127 -32.12 14.86 8.25
N LYS A 128 -32.76 14.55 9.37
CA LYS A 128 -34.19 14.74 9.62
C LYS A 128 -34.47 16.17 10.03
#